data_AF-A0A7Z8QJR3-F1
#
_entry.id   AF-A0A7Z8QJR3-F1
#
_cell.length_a   1.000
_cell.length_b   1.000
_cell.length_c   1.000
_cell.angle_alpha   90.00
_cell.angle_beta   90.00
_cell.angle_gamma   90.00
#
_symmetry.space_group_name_H-M   'P 1'
#
loop_
_entity.id
_entity.type
_entity.pdbx_description
1 polymer ?
#
loop_
_entity_poly.entity_id
_entity_poly.type
_entity_poly.pdbx_seq_one_letter_code
_entity_poly.pdbx_strand_id
1 'polypeptide(L)'
;QIWKIANEVRGSVDGWDFKQYVLGALFYRFISENFASYIEAGDGSVHYDAFSDDDTRIAAIKDDAIKTKGYFIYPSQLFSNTADNANTNDNLNTDL
;
A
#
# COMPACT_ATOMS: atom_id res chain seq x y z
N GLN A 1 -33.27 -6.08 -16.28
CA GLN A 1 -32.55 -5.92 -15.00
C GLN A 1 -31.03 -5.98 -15.15
N ILE A 2 -30.48 -6.87 -16.00
CA ILE A 2 -29.01 -6.99 -16.22
C ILE A 2 -28.38 -5.70 -16.81
N TRP A 3 -29.11 -4.94 -17.61
CA TRP A 3 -28.65 -3.67 -18.19
C TRP A 3 -28.64 -2.46 -17.23
N LYS A 4 -29.24 -2.60 -16.04
CA LYS A 4 -29.33 -1.51 -15.06
C LYS A 4 -28.04 -1.40 -14.23
N ILE A 5 -27.45 -2.54 -13.88
CA ILE A 5 -26.20 -2.64 -13.11
C ILE A 5 -25.02 -2.10 -13.93
N ALA A 6 -24.97 -2.34 -15.24
CA ALA A 6 -23.90 -1.85 -16.11
C ALA A 6 -23.91 -0.33 -16.35
N ASN A 7 -25.03 0.37 -16.10
CA ASN A 7 -25.13 1.83 -16.20
C ASN A 7 -24.83 2.55 -14.88
N GLU A 8 -25.06 1.91 -13.72
CA GLU A 8 -24.75 2.52 -12.41
C GLU A 8 -23.24 2.68 -12.18
N VAL A 9 -22.40 1.83 -12.78
CA VAL A 9 -20.93 1.91 -12.64
C VAL A 9 -20.25 2.81 -13.68
N ARG A 10 -20.94 3.16 -14.78
CA ARG A 10 -20.38 3.98 -15.87
C ARG A 10 -20.58 5.48 -15.66
N GLY A 11 -21.38 5.87 -14.67
CA GLY A 11 -21.77 7.27 -14.42
C GLY A 11 -21.27 7.85 -13.10
N SER A 12 -20.54 7.11 -12.26
CA SER A 12 -20.22 7.56 -10.90
C SER A 12 -18.83 8.18 -10.73
N VAL A 13 -17.92 8.04 -11.70
CA VAL A 13 -16.58 8.62 -11.67
C VAL A 13 -16.17 8.96 -13.12
N ASP A 14 -15.86 10.23 -13.40
CA ASP A 14 -15.37 10.64 -14.71
C ASP A 14 -14.09 9.85 -15.05
N GLY A 15 -13.88 9.46 -16.31
CA GLY A 15 -12.74 8.60 -16.68
C GLY A 15 -11.38 9.18 -16.30
N TRP A 16 -11.33 10.50 -16.08
CA TRP A 16 -10.21 11.23 -15.54
C TRP A 16 -9.96 10.96 -14.04
N ASP A 17 -11.00 10.95 -13.20
CA ASP A 17 -10.91 10.63 -11.78
C ASP A 17 -10.51 9.16 -11.57
N PHE A 18 -11.10 8.25 -12.36
CA PHE A 18 -10.75 6.83 -12.32
C PHE A 18 -9.26 6.61 -12.64
N LYS A 19 -8.71 7.36 -13.60
CA LYS A 19 -7.28 7.31 -13.93
C LYS A 19 -6.41 7.74 -12.75
N GLN A 20 -6.81 8.76 -11.99
CA GLN A 20 -6.05 9.19 -10.81
C GLN A 20 -6.05 8.12 -9.71
N TYR A 21 -7.19 7.47 -9.45
CA TYR A 21 -7.26 6.36 -8.49
C TYR A 21 -6.38 5.18 -8.91
N VAL A 22 -6.43 4.79 -10.19
CA VAL A 22 -5.61 3.68 -10.71
C VAL A 22 -4.12 4.02 -10.65
N LEU A 23 -3.73 5.22 -11.08
CA LEU A 23 -2.32 5.63 -11.05
C LEU A 23 -1.81 5.81 -9.62
N GLY A 24 -2.63 6.33 -8.71
CA GLY A 24 -2.30 6.44 -7.29
C GLY A 24 -2.09 5.07 -6.64
N ALA A 25 -2.98 4.11 -6.89
CA ALA A 25 -2.85 2.74 -6.38
C ALA A 25 -1.62 2.03 -6.95
N LEU A 26 -1.33 2.18 -8.25
CA LEU A 26 -0.13 1.63 -8.87
C LEU A 26 1.15 2.27 -8.32
N PHE A 27 1.13 3.57 -8.08
CA PHE A 27 2.25 4.27 -7.47
C PHE A 27 2.49 3.81 -6.04
N TYR A 28 1.44 3.69 -5.23
CA TYR A 28 1.51 3.15 -3.87
C TYR A 28 2.07 1.72 -3.84
N ARG A 29 1.58 0.86 -4.74
CA ARG A 29 2.13 -0.49 -4.92
C ARG A 29 3.63 -0.44 -5.24
N PHE A 30 4.03 0.39 -6.21
CA PHE A 30 5.42 0.52 -6.63
C PHE A 30 6.33 0.98 -5.48
N ILE A 31 5.97 2.03 -4.75
CA ILE A 31 6.80 2.53 -3.63
C ILE A 31 6.83 1.52 -2.49
N SER A 32 5.74 0.80 -2.23
CA SER A 32 5.68 -0.23 -1.19
C SER A 32 6.57 -1.43 -1.49
N GLU A 33 6.49 -1.98 -2.70
CA GLU A 33 7.35 -3.09 -3.13
C GLU A 33 8.83 -2.66 -3.16
N ASN A 34 9.11 -1.43 -3.61
CA ASN A 34 10.47 -0.89 -3.61
C ASN A 34 11.02 -0.72 -2.19
N PHE A 35 10.16 -0.31 -1.25
CA PHE A 35 10.52 -0.10 0.14
C PHE A 35 10.87 -1.42 0.83
N ALA A 36 10.00 -2.42 0.75
CA ALA A 36 10.27 -3.75 1.30
C ALA A 36 11.57 -4.33 0.71
N SER A 37 11.72 -4.32 -0.62
CA SER A 37 12.94 -4.78 -1.30
C SER A 37 14.20 -4.03 -0.85
N TYR A 38 14.08 -2.74 -0.53
CA TYR A 38 15.20 -1.93 -0.04
C TYR A 38 15.64 -2.35 1.36
N ILE A 39 14.69 -2.62 2.26
CA ILE A 39 14.99 -3.07 3.63
C ILE A 39 15.53 -4.51 3.63
N GLU A 40 14.99 -5.36 2.77
CA GLU A 40 15.45 -6.76 2.63
C GLU A 40 16.84 -6.84 1.98
N ALA A 41 17.22 -5.86 1.15
CA ALA A 41 18.55 -5.75 0.55
C ALA A 41 19.03 -7.03 -0.18
N GLY A 42 18.11 -7.87 -0.65
CA GLY A 42 18.41 -9.15 -1.28
C GLY A 42 18.67 -10.31 -0.31
N ASP A 43 18.52 -10.09 0.99
CA ASP A 43 18.57 -11.14 2.02
C ASP A 43 17.20 -11.83 2.13
N GLY A 44 17.10 -13.05 1.59
CA GLY A 44 15.87 -13.84 1.63
C GLY A 44 15.47 -14.36 3.01
N SER A 45 16.22 -14.07 4.08
CA SER A 45 15.83 -14.35 5.46
C SER A 45 15.13 -13.17 6.15
N VAL A 46 15.19 -11.99 5.53
CA VAL A 46 14.49 -10.79 6.00
C VAL A 46 13.19 -10.67 5.22
N HIS A 47 12.09 -10.56 5.94
CA HIS A 47 10.75 -10.34 5.38
C HIS A 47 10.16 -9.13 6.10
N TYR A 48 10.25 -7.97 5.46
CA TYR A 48 9.88 -6.71 6.12
C TYR A 48 8.37 -6.63 6.40
N ASP A 49 7.56 -7.26 5.54
CA ASP A 49 6.12 -7.39 5.69
C ASP A 49 5.67 -8.17 6.92
N ALA A 50 6.52 -9.08 7.42
CA ALA A 50 6.26 -9.87 8.63
C ALA A 50 6.64 -9.14 9.93
N PHE A 51 7.20 -7.93 9.86
CA PHE A 51 7.59 -7.18 11.05
C PHE A 51 6.34 -6.59 11.72
N SER A 52 6.40 -6.44 13.04
CA SER A 52 5.43 -5.62 13.77
C SER A 52 5.83 -4.15 13.67
N ASP A 53 4.84 -3.26 13.59
CA ASP A 53 5.08 -1.81 13.62
C ASP A 53 5.79 -1.35 14.91
N ASP A 54 5.62 -2.10 16.00
CA ASP A 54 6.26 -1.86 17.30
C ASP A 54 7.66 -2.49 17.43
N ASP A 55 8.16 -3.13 16.37
CA ASP A 55 9.49 -3.75 16.39
C ASP A 55 10.57 -2.69 16.65
N THR A 56 11.50 -3.00 17.54
CA THR A 56 12.54 -2.06 17.99
C THR A 56 13.45 -1.56 16.86
N ARG A 57 13.52 -2.31 15.74
CA ARG A 57 14.28 -1.94 14.54
C ARG A 57 13.59 -0.83 13.73
N ILE A 58 12.27 -0.67 13.85
CA ILE A 58 11.48 0.26 13.02
C ILE A 58 11.94 1.71 13.19
N ALA A 59 12.30 2.12 14.41
CA ALA A 59 12.79 3.48 14.65
C ALA A 59 14.07 3.80 13.84
N ALA A 60 15.01 2.84 13.78
CA ALA A 60 16.24 2.99 13.01
C ALA A 60 15.97 2.93 11.51
N ILE A 61 15.13 1.99 11.06
CA ILE A 61 14.70 1.88 9.66
C ILE A 61 14.05 3.18 9.18
N LYS A 62 13.17 3.77 10.00
CA LYS A 62 12.48 5.03 9.68
C LYS A 62 13.44 6.19 9.51
N ASP A 63 14.40 6.36 10.42
CA ASP A 63 15.40 7.43 10.33
C ASP A 63 16.28 7.29 9.08
N ASP A 64 16.74 6.07 8.77
CA ASP A 64 17.53 5.80 7.56
C ASP A 64 16.71 6.01 6.28
N ALA A 65 15.53 5.39 6.19
CA ALA A 65 14.62 5.49 5.05
C ALA A 65 14.25 6.94 4.71
N ILE A 66 13.94 7.77 5.71
CA ILE A 66 13.61 9.18 5.49
C ILE A 66 14.83 9.92 4.93
N LYS A 67 16.04 9.62 5.38
CA LYS A 67 17.28 10.27 4.88
C LYS A 67 17.67 9.81 3.48
N THR A 68 17.48 8.54 3.15
CA THR A 68 17.95 7.93 1.91
C THR A 68 16.92 7.99 0.78
N LYS A 69 15.64 7.76 1.10
CA LYS A 69 14.52 7.66 0.15
C LYS A 69 13.55 8.83 0.23
N GLY A 70 13.50 9.54 1.37
CA GLY A 70 12.57 10.65 1.58
C GLY A 70 11.15 10.22 2.00
N TYR A 71 10.92 8.93 2.26
CA TYR A 71 9.64 8.39 2.71
C TYR A 71 9.85 7.14 3.58
N PHE A 72 8.81 6.77 4.31
CA PHE A 72 8.77 5.58 5.16
C PHE A 72 7.35 5.00 5.13
N ILE A 73 7.24 3.66 5.15
CA ILE A 73 5.98 2.92 5.17
C ILE A 73 6.07 1.90 6.30
N TYR A 74 5.09 1.86 7.19
CA TYR A 74 5.05 0.83 8.23
C TYR A 74 4.83 -0.56 7.62
N PRO A 75 5.33 -1.64 8.25
CA PRO A 75 5.03 -3.00 7.81
C PRO A 75 3.53 -3.24 7.58
N SER A 76 2.67 -2.86 8.53
CA SER A 76 1.20 -3.02 8.41
C SER A 76 0.59 -2.26 7.22
N GLN A 77 1.23 -1.17 6.80
CA GLN A 77 0.82 -0.30 5.71
C GLN A 77 1.50 -0.63 4.38
N LEU A 78 2.19 -1.75 4.25
CA LEU A 78 2.66 -2.22 2.95
C LEU A 78 1.48 -2.63 2.08
N PHE A 79 1.60 -2.46 0.76
CA PHE A 79 0.57 -2.82 -0.20
C PHE A 79 0.15 -4.29 -0.07
N SER A 80 1.09 -5.21 0.18
CA SER A 80 0.78 -6.63 0.43
C SER A 80 -0.18 -6.79 1.61
N ASN A 81 0.18 -6.22 2.76
CA ASN A 81 -0.61 -6.29 3.99
C ASN A 81 -1.96 -5.57 3.87
N THR A 82 -2.00 -4.40 3.23
CA THR A 82 -3.24 -3.67 2.95
C THR A 82 -4.15 -4.47 2.01
N ALA A 83 -3.60 -5.06 0.94
CA ALA A 83 -4.37 -5.84 -0.03
C ALA A 83 -4.92 -7.13 0.57
N ASP A 84 -4.15 -7.81 1.42
CA ASP A 84 -4.57 -9.04 2.11
C ASP A 84 -5.74 -8.75 3.08
N ASN A 85 -5.72 -7.60 3.74
CA ASN A 85 -6.78 -7.17 4.67
C ASN A 85 -7.96 -6.44 3.99
N ALA A 86 -7.87 -6.12 2.70
CA ALA A 86 -8.85 -5.27 2.02
C ALA A 86 -10.27 -5.87 1.98
N ASN A 87 -10.40 -7.20 1.96
CA ASN A 87 -11.70 -7.87 1.89
C ASN A 87 -12.39 -8.03 3.25
N THR A 88 -11.68 -7.76 4.34
CA THR A 88 -12.15 -7.95 5.72
C THR A 88 -12.18 -6.65 6.52
N ASN A 89 -11.61 -5.57 5.99
CA ASN A 89 -11.62 -4.25 6.60
C ASN A 89 -12.68 -3.35 5.95
N ASP A 90 -13.82 -3.22 6.61
CA ASP A 90 -14.93 -2.34 6.18
C ASP A 90 -14.56 -0.84 6.22
N ASN A 91 -13.50 -0.48 6.95
CA ASN A 91 -13.02 0.88 7.21
C ASN A 91 -11.61 1.12 6.62
N LEU A 92 -11.25 0.40 5.56
CA LEU A 92 -9.94 0.50 4.90
C LEU A 92 -9.54 1.94 4.53
N ASN A 93 -10.52 2.81 4.29
CA ASN A 93 -10.32 4.22 3.94
C ASN A 93 -10.17 5.16 5.14
N THR A 94 -10.35 4.70 6.38
CA THR A 94 -10.19 5.50 7.62
C THR A 94 -9.11 4.96 8.55
N ASP A 95 -8.74 3.69 8.43
CA ASP A 95 -7.80 3.01 9.33
C ASP A 95 -6.35 2.99 8.79
N LEU A 96 -6.09 3.75 7.71
CA LEU A 96 -4.76 3.92 7.10
C LEU A 96 -3.83 4.81 7.93
#